data_AF-A0A955NQF5-F1
#
_entry.id   AF-A0A955NQF5-F1
#
_cell.length_a   1.000
_cell.length_b   1.000
_cell.length_c   1.000
_cell.angle_alpha   90.00
_cell.angle_beta   90.00
_cell.angle_gamma   90.00
#
_symmetry.space_group_name_H-M   'P 1'
#
loop_
_entity.id
_entity.type
_entity.pdbx_description
1 polymer ?
#
loop_
_entity_poly.entity_id
_entity_poly.type
_entity_poly.pdbx_seq_one_letter_code
_entity_poly.pdbx_strand_id
1 'polypeptide(L)' 'MRTLGLTGTVGSGKSYALSVLEDLGAVGLKADLEGHRLLEDEEVIREVVDLLG' A
#
# COMPACT_ATOMS: atom_id res chain seq x y z
N MET A 1 -19.09 0.31 -0.77
CA MET A 1 -17.88 0.20 -1.62
C MET A 1 -17.45 -1.26 -1.66
N ARG A 2 -16.94 -1.75 -2.80
CA ARG A 2 -16.31 -3.07 -2.91
C ARG A 2 -14.80 -2.88 -2.96
N THR A 3 -14.06 -3.75 -2.27
CA THR A 3 -12.59 -3.69 -2.18
C THR A 3 -11.99 -4.91 -2.87
N LEU A 4 -10.90 -4.70 -3.61
CA LEU A 4 -10.14 -5.74 -4.28
C LEU A 4 -8.67 -5.66 -3.83
N GLY A 5 -8.10 -6.77 -3.38
CA GLY A 5 -6.66 -6.85 -3.13
C GLY A 5 -5.91 -7.15 -4.44
N LEU A 6 -4.92 -6.31 -4.77
CA LEU A 6 -4.01 -6.54 -5.90
C LEU A 6 -2.61 -6.91 -5.37
N THR A 7 -2.15 -8.12 -5.68
CA THR A 7 -0.86 -8.64 -5.24
C THR A 7 -0.12 -9.35 -6.38
N GLY A 8 1.08 -9.85 -6.11
CA GLY A 8 2.02 -10.37 -7.09
C GLY A 8 3.47 -10.22 -6.63
N THR A 9 4.39 -10.94 -7.26
CA THR A 9 5.83 -10.89 -6.92
C THR A 9 6.47 -9.56 -7.31
N VAL A 10 7.71 -9.31 -6.85
CA VAL A 10 8.49 -8.14 -7.29
C VAL A 10 8.69 -8.20 -8.81
N GLY A 11 8.52 -7.07 -9.49
CA GLY A 11 8.65 -6.99 -10.96
C GLY A 11 7.48 -7.57 -11.78
N SER A 12 6.43 -8.12 -11.15
CA SER A 12 5.27 -8.70 -11.85
C SER A 12 4.32 -7.68 -12.52
N GLY A 13 4.62 -6.38 -12.43
CA GLY A 13 3.78 -5.35 -13.04
C GLY A 13 2.56 -4.93 -12.22
N LYS A 14 2.49 -5.22 -10.92
CA LYS A 14 1.38 -4.79 -10.03
C LYS A 14 1.05 -3.30 -10.16
N SER A 15 2.06 -2.44 -10.16
CA SER A 15 1.86 -0.98 -10.28
C SER A 15 1.23 -0.59 -11.63
N TYR A 16 1.52 -1.35 -12.69
CA TYR A 16 0.89 -1.17 -14.01
C TYR A 16 -0.55 -1.70 -14.03
N ALA A 17 -0.80 -2.87 -13.45
CA ALA A 17 -2.17 -3.38 -13.32
C ALA A 17 -3.03 -2.42 -12.48
N LEU A 18 -2.47 -1.82 -11.43
CA LEU A 18 -3.15 -0.79 -10.63
C LEU A 18 -3.47 0.45 -11.47
N SER A 19 -2.53 0.97 -12.27
CA SER A 19 -2.79 2.14 -13.10
C SER A 19 -3.90 1.90 -14.13
N VAL A 20 -3.96 0.71 -14.71
CA VAL A 20 -5.07 0.33 -15.61
C VAL A 20 -6.42 0.35 -14.87
N LEU A 21 -6.47 -0.13 -13.62
CA LEU A 21 -7.70 -0.07 -12.82
C LEU A 21 -8.08 1.38 -12.46
N GLU A 22 -7.09 2.22 -12.15
CA GLU A 22 -7.28 3.65 -11.89
C GLU A 22 -7.83 4.37 -13.13
N ASP A 23 -7.30 4.07 -14.32
CA ASP A 23 -7.80 4.60 -15.60
C ASP A 23 -9.27 4.21 -15.87
N LEU A 24 -9.72 3.08 -15.34
CA LEU A 24 -11.10 2.61 -15.40
C LEU A 24 -12.00 3.18 -14.29
N GLY A 25 -11.48 4.07 -13.44
CA GLY A 25 -12.21 4.75 -12.38
C GLY A 25 -12.13 4.09 -11.01
N ALA A 26 -11.25 3.10 -10.81
CA ALA A 26 -10.98 2.58 -9.48
C ALA A 26 -10.15 3.59 -8.66
N VAL A 27 -10.39 3.62 -7.35
CA VAL A 27 -9.52 4.36 -6.42
C VAL A 27 -8.41 3.41 -5.98
N GLY A 28 -7.17 3.71 -6.34
CA GLY A 28 -6.00 2.92 -5.94
C GLY A 28 -5.47 3.31 -4.56
N LEU A 29 -5.02 2.31 -3.81
CA LEU A 29 -4.28 2.49 -2.55
C LEU A 29 -2.99 1.67 -2.61
N LYS A 30 -1.84 2.33 -2.45
CA LYS A 30 -0.52 1.72 -2.54
C LYS A 30 0.01 1.44 -1.13
N ALA A 31 -0.31 0.27 -0.59
CA ALA A 31 -0.01 -0.10 0.80
C ALA A 31 1.47 0.13 1.18
N ASP A 32 2.42 -0.28 0.34
CA ASP A 32 3.86 -0.10 0.61
C ASP A 32 4.25 1.38 0.73
N LEU A 33 3.68 2.24 -0.11
CA LEU A 33 3.96 3.68 -0.10
C LEU A 33 3.35 4.36 1.12
N GLU A 34 2.10 4.01 1.46
CA GLU A 34 1.46 4.57 2.65
C GLU A 34 2.15 4.07 3.93
N GLY A 35 2.57 2.81 3.97
CA GLY A 35 3.38 2.29 5.07
C GLY A 35 4.69 3.06 5.24
N HIS A 36 5.39 3.36 4.13
CA HIS A 36 6.63 4.16 4.20
C HIS A 36 6.39 5.58 4.74
N ARG A 37 5.32 6.25 4.29
CA ARG A 37 4.94 7.58 4.77
C ARG A 37 4.57 7.58 6.26
N LEU A 38 3.83 6.57 6.71
CA LEU A 38 3.45 6.44 8.12
C LEU A 38 4.68 6.32 9.03
N LEU A 39 5.76 5.71 8.54
CA LEU A 39 7.02 5.58 9.28
C LEU A 39 7.87 6.86 9.25
N GLU A 40 7.39 7.97 8.71
CA GLU A 40 8.01 9.30 8.94
C GLU A 40 7.62 9.88 10.31
N ASP A 41 6.58 9.32 10.95
CA ASP A 41 6.12 9.72 12.29
C ASP A 41 6.76 8.83 13.38
N GLU A 42 7.54 9.46 14.26
CA GLU A 42 8.21 8.77 15.37
C GLU A 42 7.26 8.14 16.39
N GLU A 43 6.03 8.65 16.53
CA GLU A 43 5.00 8.03 17.37
C GLU A 43 4.52 6.72 16.76
N VAL A 44 4.23 6.75 15.45
CA VAL A 44 3.82 5.55 14.70
C VAL A 44 4.92 4.48 14.72
N ILE A 45 6.19 4.88 14.54
CA ILE A 45 7.31 3.94 14.63
C ILE A 45 7.34 3.28 16.01
N ARG A 46 7.22 4.07 17.09
CA ARG A 46 7.23 3.55 18.46
C ARG A 46 6.10 2.55 18.68
N GLU A 47 4.88 2.88 18.27
CA GLU A 47 3.74 1.96 18.39
C GLU A 47 3.94 0.66 17.60
N VAL A 48 4.49 0.73 16.39
CA VAL A 48 4.76 -0.46 15.56
C VAL A 48 5.83 -1.35 16.20
N VAL A 49 6.90 -0.77 16.77
CA VAL A 49 7.93 -1.52 17.49
C VAL A 49 7.34 -2.18 18.74
N ASP A 50 6.59 -1.44 19.55
CA ASP A 50 5.95 -1.99 20.75
C ASP A 50 4.97 -3.14 20.41
N LEU A 51 4.32 -3.09 19.24
CA LEU A 51 3.41 -4.13 18.76
C LEU A 51 4.13 -5.38 18.24
N LEU A 52 5.25 -5.23 17.53
CA LEU A 52 5.92 -6.31 16.81
C LEU A 52 7.11 -6.92 17.59
N GLY A 53 7.59 -6.27 18.65
CA GLY A 53 8.71 -6.69 19.49
C GLY A 53 10.07 -6.29 18.92
#